data_AF-A0A3R9G1C9-F1
#
_entry.id   AF-A0A3R9G1C9-F1
#
_cell.length_a   1.000
_cell.length_b   1.000
_cell.length_c   1.000
_cell.angle_alpha   90.00
_cell.angle_beta   90.00
_cell.angle_gamma   90.00
#
_symmetry.space_group_name_H-M   'P 1'
#
loop_
_entity.id
_entity.type
_entity.pdbx_description
1 polymer ?
#
loop_
_entity_poly.entity_id
_entity_poly.type
_entity_poly.pdbx_seq_one_letter_code
_entity_poly.pdbx_strand_id
1 'polypeptide(L)'
;MNQFLSYKHIENWFKAIEEGTIKVCKEQLLLKNYLEERVFTREDIYFDKQMVEDSINIPAQYFPFELIPWEKFLQCFIYGVRWKKDKTLVFNRYLSLMGRGNGKTGFASWNNFFLLTAKHGIKNYDIDIYANNESQAKTSFDDVFKVIKDHPDLDKKVFKATKEVIQNIATNSKLRYN
;
A
#
# COMPACT_ATOMS: atom_id res chain seq x y z
N MET A 1 17.21 7.21 19.23
CA MET A 1 17.38 6.66 17.86
C MET A 1 16.11 6.93 17.09
N ASN A 2 16.22 7.47 15.87
CA ASN A 2 15.06 7.88 15.07
C ASN A 2 14.25 6.64 14.66
N GLN A 3 13.02 6.51 15.16
CA GLN A 3 12.16 5.33 14.94
C GLN A 3 11.87 5.03 13.47
N PHE A 4 12.00 6.03 12.59
CA PHE A 4 11.76 5.90 11.16
C PHE A 4 12.99 5.35 10.43
N LEU A 5 14.18 5.93 10.67
CA LEU A 5 15.41 5.53 9.99
C LEU A 5 15.86 4.11 10.32
N SER A 6 15.59 3.64 11.54
CA SER A 6 15.93 2.27 11.96
C SER A 6 14.86 1.23 11.59
N TYR A 7 13.80 1.62 10.88
CA TYR A 7 12.78 0.66 10.47
C TYR A 7 13.22 -0.07 9.20
N LYS A 8 13.25 -1.41 9.27
CA LYS A 8 13.84 -2.31 8.27
C LYS A 8 13.52 -1.97 6.81
N HIS A 9 12.29 -1.58 6.48
CA HIS A 9 11.91 -1.29 5.09
C HIS A 9 12.39 0.07 4.59
N ILE A 10 12.53 1.06 5.49
CA ILE A 10 13.14 2.36 5.20
C ILE A 10 14.66 2.19 5.10
N GLU A 11 15.25 1.56 6.10
CA GLU A 11 16.69 1.31 6.18
C GLU A 11 17.19 0.52 4.96
N ASN A 12 16.53 -0.59 4.60
CA ASN A 12 16.94 -1.40 3.46
C ASN A 12 16.87 -0.61 2.13
N TRP A 13 15.87 0.26 1.96
CA TRP A 13 15.76 1.09 0.77
C TRP A 13 16.86 2.14 0.72
N PHE A 14 17.16 2.81 1.84
CA PHE A 14 18.20 3.84 1.90
C PHE A 14 19.59 3.23 1.71
N LYS A 15 19.87 2.08 2.33
CA LYS A 15 21.11 1.33 2.09
C LYS A 15 21.28 0.97 0.62
N ALA A 16 20.21 0.50 -0.04
CA ALA A 16 20.28 0.17 -1.46
C ALA A 16 20.64 1.37 -2.34
N ILE A 17 20.15 2.57 -1.98
CA ILE A 17 20.52 3.84 -2.64
C ILE A 17 22.00 4.17 -2.38
N GLU A 18 22.42 4.12 -1.12
CA GLU A 18 23.77 4.52 -0.68
C GLU A 18 24.87 3.59 -1.20
N GLU A 19 24.59 2.28 -1.23
CA GLU A 19 25.49 1.24 -1.74
C GLU A 19 25.46 1.13 -3.28
N GLY A 20 24.53 1.83 -3.94
CA GLY A 20 24.39 1.79 -5.39
C GLY A 20 23.90 0.44 -5.94
N THR A 21 23.26 -0.39 -5.11
CA THR A 21 22.71 -1.70 -5.54
C THR A 21 21.44 -1.53 -6.39
N ILE A 22 20.85 -0.34 -6.40
CA ILE A 22 19.76 0.06 -7.30
C ILE A 22 20.14 1.30 -8.11
N LYS A 23 19.58 1.42 -9.32
CA LYS A 23 19.66 2.65 -10.10
C LYS A 23 18.64 3.65 -9.55
N VAL A 24 19.10 4.86 -9.26
CA VAL A 24 18.27 5.91 -8.65
C VAL A 24 18.17 7.15 -9.53
N CYS A 25 17.00 7.77 -9.57
CA CYS A 25 16.80 9.05 -10.25
C CYS A 25 16.96 10.23 -9.27
N LYS A 26 17.05 11.44 -9.84
CA LYS A 26 17.18 12.69 -9.06
C LYS A 26 16.05 12.84 -8.03
N GLU A 27 14.82 12.50 -8.40
CA GLU A 27 13.64 12.63 -7.54
C GLU A 27 13.69 11.67 -6.35
N GLN A 28 14.27 10.48 -6.50
CA GLN A 28 14.44 9.53 -5.40
C GLN A 28 15.49 10.02 -4.38
N LEU A 29 16.58 10.63 -4.86
CA LEU A 29 17.56 11.28 -3.99
C LEU A 29 16.96 12.48 -3.25
N LEU A 30 16.16 13.29 -3.94
CA LEU A 30 15.42 14.40 -3.31
C LEU A 30 14.41 13.90 -2.27
N LEU A 31 13.71 12.78 -2.54
CA LEU A 31 12.81 12.16 -1.58
C LEU A 31 13.57 11.71 -0.34
N LYS A 32 14.72 11.03 -0.48
CA LYS A 32 15.56 10.62 0.66
C LYS A 32 15.93 11.82 1.53
N ASN A 33 16.49 12.87 0.94
CA ASN A 33 16.91 14.07 1.67
C ASN A 33 15.72 14.77 2.35
N TYR A 34 14.58 14.90 1.65
CA TYR A 34 13.37 15.47 2.24
C TYR A 34 12.90 14.67 3.46
N LEU A 35 12.89 13.35 3.36
CA LEU A 35 12.50 12.48 4.47
C LEU A 35 13.44 12.65 5.67
N GLU A 36 14.75 12.63 5.44
CA GLU A 36 15.77 12.76 6.48
C GLU A 36 15.72 14.13 7.17
N GLU A 37 15.63 15.22 6.40
CA GLU A 37 15.75 16.57 6.92
C GLU A 37 14.44 17.14 7.46
N ARG A 38 13.29 16.76 6.87
CA ARG A 38 12.00 17.43 7.11
C ARG A 38 10.95 16.54 7.77
N VAL A 39 11.02 15.22 7.59
CA VAL A 39 9.97 14.31 8.07
C VAL A 39 10.45 13.58 9.31
N PHE A 40 11.58 12.89 9.23
CA PHE A 40 12.07 12.05 10.31
C PHE A 40 12.58 12.87 11.51
N THR A 41 12.86 14.16 11.33
CA THR A 41 13.24 15.09 12.41
C THR A 41 12.04 15.61 13.20
N ARG A 42 10.81 15.34 12.76
CA ARG A 42 9.60 15.86 13.41
C ARG A 42 9.25 15.11 14.68
N GLU A 43 8.87 15.86 15.71
CA GLU A 43 8.44 15.31 16.99
C GLU A 43 6.91 15.15 17.12
N ASP A 44 6.13 15.71 16.20
CA ASP A 44 4.66 15.68 16.22
C ASP A 44 4.04 14.51 15.42
N ILE A 45 4.89 13.61 14.92
CA ILE A 45 4.50 12.40 14.18
C ILE A 45 5.00 11.12 14.87
N TYR A 46 4.35 10.00 14.58
CA TYR A 46 4.78 8.67 15.02
C TYR A 46 4.71 7.65 13.88
N PHE A 47 5.32 6.48 14.09
CA PHE A 47 5.38 5.41 13.10
C PHE A 47 4.57 4.19 13.56
N ASP A 48 3.45 3.92 12.87
CA ASP A 48 2.57 2.78 13.11
C ASP A 48 3.12 1.50 12.44
N LYS A 49 4.04 0.84 13.15
CA LYS A 49 4.69 -0.40 12.67
C LYS A 49 3.68 -1.51 12.41
N GLN A 50 2.66 -1.66 13.27
CA GLN A 50 1.69 -2.75 13.12
C GLN A 50 0.90 -2.60 11.83
N MET A 51 0.40 -1.39 11.53
CA MET A 51 -0.34 -1.18 10.29
C MET A 51 0.52 -1.42 9.04
N VAL A 52 1.81 -1.07 9.07
CA VAL A 52 2.74 -1.36 7.97
C VAL A 52 2.94 -2.86 7.81
N GLU A 53 3.24 -3.60 8.89
CA GLU A 53 3.40 -5.05 8.83
C GLU A 53 2.11 -5.75 8.39
N ASP A 54 0.95 -5.32 8.88
CA ASP A 54 -0.35 -5.87 8.48
C ASP A 54 -0.61 -5.64 6.98
N SER A 55 -0.27 -4.46 6.45
CA SER A 55 -0.40 -4.14 5.02
C SER A 55 0.49 -4.99 4.11
N ILE A 56 1.51 -5.63 4.66
CA ILE A 56 2.43 -6.53 3.94
C ILE A 56 2.01 -7.98 4.18
N ASN A 57 1.87 -8.39 5.44
CA ASN A 57 1.76 -9.80 5.79
C ASN A 57 0.35 -10.37 5.60
N ILE A 58 -0.70 -9.55 5.62
CA ILE A 58 -2.07 -10.04 5.36
C ILE A 58 -2.26 -10.36 3.87
N PRO A 59 -1.97 -9.46 2.92
CA PRO A 59 -2.14 -9.80 1.51
C PRO A 59 -1.14 -10.87 1.04
N ALA A 60 0.06 -10.94 1.62
CA ALA A 60 1.06 -11.97 1.30
C ALA A 60 0.57 -13.42 1.50
N GLN A 61 -0.47 -13.64 2.31
CA GLN A 61 -1.06 -14.97 2.50
C GLN A 61 -1.92 -15.42 1.31
N TYR A 62 -2.32 -14.49 0.44
CA TYR A 62 -3.29 -14.74 -0.62
C TYR A 62 -2.77 -14.43 -2.02
N PHE A 63 -1.83 -13.50 -2.15
CA PHE A 63 -1.22 -13.16 -3.44
C PHE A 63 -0.08 -14.13 -3.79
N PRO A 64 0.10 -14.49 -5.08
CA PRO A 64 1.12 -15.46 -5.52
C PRO A 64 2.52 -14.85 -5.65
N PHE A 65 2.75 -13.67 -5.07
CA PHE A 65 4.01 -12.94 -5.13
C PHE A 65 4.25 -12.21 -3.81
N GLU A 66 5.48 -11.74 -3.61
CA GLU A 66 5.84 -10.90 -2.48
C GLU A 66 6.14 -9.46 -2.93
N LEU A 67 5.91 -8.50 -2.03
CA LEU A 67 6.33 -7.12 -2.28
C LEU A 67 7.86 -7.01 -2.37
N ILE A 68 8.33 -6.32 -3.40
CA ILE A 68 9.75 -6.01 -3.61
C ILE A 68 10.16 -4.77 -2.79
N PRO A 69 11.46 -4.46 -2.64
CA PRO A 69 11.93 -3.47 -1.68
C PRO A 69 11.27 -2.08 -1.77
N TRP A 70 11.07 -1.54 -2.98
CA TRP A 70 10.43 -0.23 -3.14
C TRP A 70 8.94 -0.24 -2.74
N GLU A 71 8.25 -1.37 -2.94
CA GLU A 71 6.83 -1.52 -2.56
C GLU A 71 6.71 -1.56 -1.04
N LYS A 72 7.56 -2.33 -0.36
CA LYS A 72 7.67 -2.37 1.11
C LYS A 72 8.05 -1.00 1.69
N PHE A 73 8.95 -0.27 1.03
CA PHE A 73 9.28 1.11 1.39
C PHE A 73 8.05 2.03 1.30
N LEU A 74 7.27 1.97 0.21
CA LEU A 74 6.07 2.79 0.09
C LEU A 74 5.00 2.46 1.13
N GLN A 75 4.84 1.19 1.55
CA GLN A 75 3.91 0.82 2.62
C GLN A 75 4.15 1.60 3.92
N CYS A 76 5.41 1.96 4.22
CA CYS A 76 5.76 2.76 5.38
C CYS A 76 5.06 4.13 5.36
N PHE A 77 4.90 4.74 4.19
CA PHE A 77 4.30 6.07 4.02
C PHE A 77 2.80 6.02 3.73
N ILE A 78 2.32 4.93 3.13
CA ILE A 78 0.89 4.71 2.89
C ILE A 78 0.16 4.45 4.22
N TYR A 79 0.80 3.72 5.15
CA TYR A 79 0.12 3.23 6.34
C TYR A 79 0.75 3.63 7.69
N GLY A 80 2.06 3.93 7.70
CA GLY A 80 2.85 4.04 8.93
C GLY A 80 3.01 5.44 9.49
N VAL A 81 3.22 6.47 8.65
CA VAL A 81 3.54 7.82 9.14
C VAL A 81 2.26 8.59 9.51
N ARG A 82 2.08 8.86 10.81
CA ARG A 82 0.83 9.45 11.35
C ARG A 82 1.07 10.63 12.29
N TRP A 83 0.12 11.56 12.33
CA TRP A 83 0.12 12.66 13.28
C TRP A 83 -0.19 12.16 14.69
N LYS A 84 0.58 12.59 15.70
CA LYS A 84 0.30 12.26 17.11
C LYS A 84 -1.03 12.82 17.60
N LYS A 85 -1.45 13.97 17.07
CA LYS A 85 -2.63 14.72 17.52
C LYS A 85 -3.95 13.95 17.35
N ASP A 86 -4.09 13.20 16.25
CA ASP A 86 -5.36 12.60 15.83
C ASP A 86 -5.21 11.23 15.13
N LYS A 87 -3.97 10.71 15.04
CA LYS A 87 -3.65 9.42 14.40
C LYS A 87 -3.92 9.37 12.90
N THR A 88 -4.22 10.51 12.26
CA THR A 88 -4.41 10.59 10.81
C THR A 88 -3.08 10.44 10.07
N LEU A 89 -3.12 10.03 8.80
CA LEU A 89 -1.92 9.90 7.98
C LEU A 89 -1.31 11.28 7.71
N VAL A 90 0.03 11.34 7.76
CA VAL A 90 0.76 12.57 7.38
C VAL A 90 0.70 12.79 5.87
N PHE A 91 0.80 11.72 5.09
CA PHE A 91 0.65 11.73 3.64
C PHE A 91 -0.71 11.14 3.29
N ASN A 92 -1.46 11.78 2.40
CA ASN A 92 -2.77 11.30 1.94
C ASN A 92 -2.89 11.32 0.41
N ARG A 93 -1.81 11.65 -0.29
CA ARG A 93 -1.72 11.69 -1.74
C ARG A 93 -0.36 11.19 -2.16
N TYR A 94 -0.34 10.30 -3.13
CA TYR A 94 0.88 9.63 -3.60
C TYR A 94 0.95 9.73 -5.13
N LEU A 95 2.15 9.97 -5.64
CA LEU A 95 2.44 9.90 -7.06
C LEU A 95 3.59 8.92 -7.24
N SER A 96 3.35 7.84 -7.98
CA SER A 96 4.37 6.89 -8.38
C SER A 96 4.53 6.94 -9.90
N LEU A 97 5.56 7.65 -10.36
CA LEU A 97 5.88 7.76 -11.78
C LEU A 97 6.87 6.66 -12.17
N MET A 98 6.39 5.67 -12.93
CA MET A 98 7.16 4.46 -13.19
C MET A 98 6.99 3.95 -14.62
N GLY A 99 8.05 3.32 -15.14
CA GLY A 99 8.05 2.64 -16.43
C GLY A 99 7.17 1.38 -16.46
N ARG A 100 7.18 0.67 -17.60
CA ARG A 100 6.55 -0.66 -17.72
C ARG A 100 7.43 -1.74 -17.08
N GLY A 101 6.81 -2.88 -16.75
CA GLY A 101 7.53 -4.06 -16.22
C GLY A 101 7.98 -3.95 -14.76
N ASN A 102 7.46 -2.97 -14.01
CA ASN A 102 7.93 -2.65 -12.67
C ASN A 102 7.03 -3.18 -11.53
N GLY A 103 5.95 -3.90 -11.85
CA GLY A 103 5.02 -4.45 -10.85
C GLY A 103 3.88 -3.54 -10.37
N LYS A 104 3.78 -2.28 -10.84
CA LYS A 104 2.82 -1.29 -10.28
C LYS A 104 1.35 -1.72 -10.25
N THR A 105 0.90 -2.53 -11.21
CA THR A 105 -0.49 -3.01 -11.26
C THR A 105 -0.75 -4.00 -10.13
N GLY A 106 0.15 -4.96 -9.92
CA GLY A 106 0.07 -5.91 -8.80
C GLY A 106 0.17 -5.19 -7.45
N PHE A 107 1.02 -4.17 -7.33
CA PHE A 107 1.09 -3.33 -6.14
C PHE A 107 -0.21 -2.56 -5.86
N ALA A 108 -0.90 -2.08 -6.90
CA ALA A 108 -2.20 -1.45 -6.75
C ALA A 108 -3.25 -2.47 -6.28
N SER A 109 -3.28 -3.67 -6.88
CA SER A 109 -4.16 -4.77 -6.47
C SER A 109 -3.94 -5.18 -5.02
N TRP A 110 -2.67 -5.26 -4.58
CA TRP A 110 -2.28 -5.54 -3.20
C TRP A 110 -2.86 -4.52 -2.20
N ASN A 111 -2.72 -3.23 -2.51
CA ASN A 111 -3.22 -2.16 -1.66
C ASN A 111 -4.75 -2.11 -1.65
N ASN A 112 -5.39 -2.26 -2.80
CA ASN A 112 -6.85 -2.33 -2.91
C ASN A 112 -7.40 -3.47 -2.05
N PHE A 113 -6.77 -4.64 -2.08
CA PHE A 113 -7.15 -5.75 -1.20
C PHE A 113 -7.00 -5.38 0.28
N PHE A 114 -5.85 -4.87 0.72
CA PHE A 114 -5.63 -4.54 2.13
C PHE A 114 -6.59 -3.46 2.65
N LEU A 115 -6.80 -2.40 1.88
CA LEU A 115 -7.71 -1.29 2.20
C LEU A 115 -9.17 -1.75 2.38
N LEU A 116 -9.57 -2.83 1.70
CA LEU A 116 -10.88 -3.45 1.87
C LEU A 116 -11.00 -4.29 3.13
N THR A 117 -9.90 -4.77 3.71
CA THR A 117 -9.96 -5.67 4.86
C THR A 117 -10.43 -4.94 6.12
N ALA A 118 -11.03 -5.69 7.07
CA ALA A 118 -11.35 -5.15 8.38
C ALA A 118 -10.11 -4.70 9.18
N LYS A 119 -8.91 -5.18 8.81
CA LYS A 119 -7.64 -4.84 9.45
C LYS A 119 -7.14 -3.45 9.09
N HIS A 120 -7.53 -2.91 7.93
CA HIS A 120 -7.34 -1.48 7.64
C HIS A 120 -8.07 -0.57 8.65
N GLY A 121 -9.17 -1.06 9.24
CA GLY A 121 -9.83 -0.42 10.38
C GLY A 121 -10.79 0.72 10.06
N ILE A 122 -11.00 1.04 8.78
CA ILE A 122 -11.95 2.08 8.33
C ILE A 122 -13.21 1.42 7.76
N LYS A 123 -14.37 1.80 8.30
CA LYS A 123 -15.70 1.36 7.82
C LYS A 123 -16.19 2.23 6.67
N ASN A 124 -16.96 1.65 5.76
CA ASN A 124 -17.52 2.29 4.58
C ASN A 124 -16.45 3.00 3.73
N TYR A 125 -15.29 2.35 3.58
CA TYR A 125 -14.19 2.86 2.76
C TYR A 125 -14.43 2.48 1.30
N ASP A 126 -14.82 3.45 0.47
CA ASP A 126 -15.08 3.25 -0.95
C ASP A 126 -13.80 3.53 -1.76
N ILE A 127 -13.40 2.54 -2.54
CA ILE A 127 -12.21 2.54 -3.41
C ILE A 127 -12.69 2.51 -4.85
N ASP A 128 -12.35 3.55 -5.61
CA ASP A 128 -12.64 3.65 -7.04
C ASP A 128 -11.35 3.67 -7.84
N ILE A 129 -11.23 2.74 -8.79
CA ILE A 129 -10.13 2.70 -9.75
C ILE A 129 -10.54 3.47 -11.00
N TYR A 130 -9.72 4.43 -11.42
CA TYR A 130 -9.89 5.16 -12.67
C TYR A 130 -8.70 4.90 -13.60
N ALA A 131 -8.99 4.74 -14.90
CA ALA A 131 -7.96 4.65 -15.93
C ALA A 131 -8.41 5.31 -17.24
N ASN A 132 -7.50 5.38 -18.22
CA ASN A 132 -7.81 5.95 -19.53
C ASN A 132 -8.82 5.10 -20.32
N ASN A 133 -8.97 3.83 -19.98
CA ASN A 133 -10.01 2.96 -20.51
C ASN A 133 -10.42 1.91 -19.46
N GLU A 134 -11.61 1.36 -19.65
CA GLU A 134 -12.23 0.42 -18.72
C GLU A 134 -11.40 -0.86 -18.54
N SER A 135 -10.75 -1.38 -19.59
CA SER A 135 -9.94 -2.61 -19.48
C SER A 135 -8.71 -2.42 -18.59
N GLN A 136 -8.10 -1.24 -18.60
CA GLN A 136 -7.04 -0.87 -17.66
C GLN A 136 -7.59 -0.73 -16.24
N ALA A 137 -8.75 -0.10 -16.05
CA ALA A 137 -9.37 0.07 -14.74
C ALA A 137 -9.75 -1.29 -14.11
N LYS A 138 -10.25 -2.22 -14.94
CA LYS A 138 -10.61 -3.59 -14.54
C LYS A 138 -9.44 -4.43 -14.08
N THR A 139 -8.21 -4.17 -14.55
CA THR A 139 -7.08 -5.10 -14.33
C THR A 139 -6.83 -5.35 -12.84
N SER A 140 -6.69 -4.29 -12.04
CA SER A 140 -6.47 -4.44 -10.59
C SER A 140 -7.71 -4.88 -9.83
N PHE A 141 -8.91 -4.61 -10.35
CA PHE A 141 -10.15 -5.15 -9.77
C PHE A 141 -10.20 -6.66 -9.95
N ASP A 142 -9.93 -7.15 -11.17
CA ASP A 142 -9.96 -8.56 -11.52
C ASP A 142 -8.89 -9.36 -10.75
N ASP A 143 -7.72 -8.78 -10.51
CA ASP A 143 -6.70 -9.38 -9.64
C ASP A 143 -7.25 -9.63 -8.23
N VAL A 144 -7.84 -8.61 -7.60
CA VAL A 144 -8.43 -8.73 -6.25
C VAL A 144 -9.61 -9.70 -6.26
N PHE A 145 -10.46 -9.63 -7.29
CA PHE A 145 -11.59 -10.54 -7.47
C PHE A 145 -11.11 -11.98 -7.53
N LYS A 146 -10.09 -12.26 -8.34
CA LYS A 146 -9.49 -13.59 -8.48
C LYS A 146 -8.90 -14.08 -7.15
N VAL A 147 -8.13 -13.24 -6.46
CA VAL A 147 -7.60 -13.60 -5.12
C VAL A 147 -8.72 -14.00 -4.18
N ILE A 148 -9.84 -13.27 -4.17
CA ILE A 148 -10.99 -13.62 -3.33
C ILE A 148 -11.62 -14.95 -3.76
N LYS A 149 -11.84 -15.17 -5.06
CA LYS A 149 -12.46 -16.39 -5.58
C LYS A 149 -11.60 -17.64 -5.40
N ASP A 150 -10.28 -17.50 -5.45
CA ASP A 150 -9.34 -18.60 -5.25
C ASP A 150 -9.25 -19.02 -3.77
N HIS A 151 -9.78 -18.22 -2.83
CA HIS A 151 -9.75 -18.48 -1.38
C HIS A 151 -11.17 -18.58 -0.80
N PRO A 152 -11.72 -19.79 -0.61
CA PRO A 152 -13.13 -19.99 -0.21
C PRO A 152 -13.53 -19.29 1.09
N ASP A 153 -12.62 -19.15 2.06
CA ASP A 153 -12.93 -18.43 3.31
C ASP A 153 -13.10 -16.92 3.08
N LEU A 154 -12.32 -16.32 2.17
CA LEU A 154 -12.49 -14.93 1.79
C LEU A 154 -13.84 -14.73 1.08
N ASP A 155 -14.14 -15.56 0.08
CA ASP A 155 -15.37 -15.43 -0.73
C ASP A 155 -16.65 -15.72 0.06
N LYS A 156 -16.60 -16.61 1.05
CA LYS A 156 -17.81 -17.01 1.81
C LYS A 156 -18.03 -16.20 3.08
N LYS A 157 -16.96 -15.71 3.73
CA LYS A 157 -17.05 -15.14 5.09
C LYS A 157 -16.63 -13.68 5.17
N VAL A 158 -15.74 -13.22 4.29
CA VAL A 158 -15.12 -11.89 4.39
C VAL A 158 -15.71 -10.92 3.38
N PHE A 159 -15.88 -11.36 2.12
CA PHE A 159 -16.28 -10.51 1.02
C PHE A 159 -17.55 -11.01 0.32
N LYS A 160 -18.33 -10.07 -0.22
CA LYS A 160 -19.32 -10.30 -1.26
C LYS A 160 -18.75 -9.76 -2.56
N ALA A 161 -18.30 -10.64 -3.44
CA ALA A 161 -17.63 -10.29 -4.69
C ALA A 161 -18.48 -10.62 -5.92
N THR A 162 -18.70 -9.61 -6.75
CA THR A 162 -19.32 -9.69 -8.08
C THR A 162 -18.32 -9.16 -9.13
N LYS A 163 -18.69 -9.19 -10.42
CA LYS A 163 -17.84 -8.63 -11.50
C LYS A 163 -17.79 -7.10 -11.54
N GLU A 164 -18.55 -6.41 -10.69
CA GLU A 164 -18.66 -4.94 -10.67
C GLU A 164 -18.27 -4.34 -9.32
N VAL A 165 -18.53 -5.07 -8.24
CA VAL A 165 -18.21 -4.63 -6.88
C VAL A 165 -17.71 -5.77 -6.01
N ILE A 166 -16.68 -5.47 -5.22
CA ILE A 166 -16.21 -6.29 -4.11
C ILE A 166 -16.52 -5.52 -2.83
N GLN A 167 -17.28 -6.12 -1.92
CA GLN A 167 -17.65 -5.50 -0.65
C GLN A 167 -17.19 -6.35 0.53
N ASN A 168 -16.54 -5.73 1.52
CA ASN A 168 -16.29 -6.38 2.81
C ASN A 168 -17.58 -6.42 3.64
N ILE A 169 -17.92 -7.59 4.17
CA ILE A 169 -19.17 -7.83 4.90
C ILE A 169 -19.18 -7.09 6.26
N ALA A 170 -18.05 -7.06 6.96
CA ALA A 170 -17.96 -6.50 8.31
C ALA A 170 -17.83 -4.97 8.32
N THR A 171 -17.14 -4.41 7.33
CA THR A 171 -16.86 -2.95 7.29
C THR A 171 -17.74 -2.19 6.32
N ASN A 172 -18.44 -2.87 5.40
CA ASN A 172 -19.15 -2.28 4.26
C ASN A 172 -18.24 -1.50 3.28
N SER A 173 -16.93 -1.62 3.38
CA SER A 173 -15.97 -1.05 2.41
C SER A 173 -16.14 -1.70 1.04
N LYS A 174 -15.99 -0.91 -0.03
CA LYS A 174 -16.26 -1.36 -1.41
C LYS A 174 -15.10 -1.02 -2.33
N LEU A 175 -14.87 -1.89 -3.30
CA LEU A 175 -13.97 -1.66 -4.42
C LEU A 175 -14.77 -1.73 -5.72
N ARG A 176 -14.58 -0.74 -6.58
CA ARG A 176 -15.18 -0.62 -7.91
C ARG A 176 -14.14 -0.10 -8.92
N TYR A 177 -14.46 -0.21 -10.20
CA TYR A 177 -13.70 0.39 -11.29
C TYR A 177 -14.63 1.28 -12.13
N ASN A 178 -14.08 2.32 -12.73
CA ASN A 178 -14.78 3.27 -13.60
C ASN A 178 -13.95 3.59 -14.86
#